data_AF-A0A7J5UJZ5-F1
#
_entry.id   AF-A0A7J5UJZ5-F1
#
_cell.length_a   1.000
_cell.length_b   1.000
_cell.length_c   1.000
_cell.angle_alpha   90.00
_cell.angle_beta   90.00
_cell.angle_gamma   90.00
#
_symmetry.space_group_name_H-M   'P 1'
#
loop_
_entity.id
_entity.type
_entity.pdbx_description
1 polymer ?
#
loop_
_entity_poly.entity_id
_entity_poly.type
_entity_poly.pdbx_seq_one_letter_code
_entity_poly.pdbx_strand_id
1 'polypeptide(L)'
;MADLVTLVDQSITLVRDGERADLRRRLEQTRRRLLDPAIRVFVVGEFKQGKSMLINALVGAPVCPVDDDVATAVPTVVRHGEQPTAAVLLAGGGEDAAPERRPVPLEDLPRFVTEAGNPGNTKRLVGAEVTLPRAVLAGGLAVVDSPGVGGLDSAHALATLTALPAADAVLVVSDASQEYTEPEMHFLRQAMRVCPNVAAVLSKTDLYPQWRRVADLDRGHLARVAADIPLFPVSSVLRLHAGQVGDQELNAESGFPALVAYLRREIVGQAERLQRRSVAHDLLSTAEHLRLALSSELSALQDPERTPQLLAELEVAKDRADEQRKRSARWQVTLNDGMADLIADMDYDLRDRLRAVQREAEQAIDAGDPGPVWDQFADWLEQRVASAVSETFVWTAERSQWLAEQVGDLFAEDDVSLPLLHVEDTDDVLDPVAPVPDLDPGHVSAVQKVLIGMRGSYGGVLMFGLLTGIAGLSLINPISVGAGVLLGGKVYRDDKENRLKRRQAEAKSIVRRQVDDVTFQVGKQLRDRLRVVQRAIRDHFTEIAEEHHRSLTDSVLVAQRAATVFTAEREQRIKTLQAELARVEALRRRAEALGKEATAPRSGGAPASGASAGAAPAAGAGAVVP
;
A
#
# COMPACT_ATOMS: atom_id res chain seq x y z
N MET A 1 -8.83 18.29 16.28
CA MET A 1 -9.39 18.29 14.91
C MET A 1 -10.65 19.15 14.77
N ALA A 2 -11.62 19.10 15.69
CA ALA A 2 -12.84 19.93 15.63
C ALA A 2 -12.55 21.44 15.47
N ASP A 3 -11.51 21.95 16.14
CA ASP A 3 -11.09 23.36 16.01
C ASP A 3 -10.57 23.69 14.60
N LEU A 4 -9.88 22.74 13.94
CA LEU A 4 -9.40 22.91 12.56
C LEU A 4 -10.56 22.92 11.57
N VAL A 5 -11.52 22.00 11.73
CA VAL A 5 -12.74 21.96 10.92
C VAL A 5 -13.49 23.28 11.06
N THR A 6 -13.65 23.77 12.29
CA THR A 6 -14.31 25.05 12.56
C THR A 6 -13.57 26.23 11.90
N LEU A 7 -12.24 26.22 11.93
CA LEU A 7 -11.43 27.26 11.29
C LEU A 7 -11.56 27.22 9.75
N VAL A 8 -11.58 26.02 9.16
CA VAL A 8 -11.83 25.83 7.72
C VAL A 8 -13.25 26.26 7.36
N ASP A 9 -14.27 25.91 8.14
CA ASP A 9 -15.66 26.35 7.93
C ASP A 9 -15.82 27.88 7.99
N GLN A 10 -15.13 28.53 8.94
CA GLN A 10 -15.05 30.00 9.00
C GLN A 10 -14.40 30.58 7.73
N SER A 11 -13.38 29.90 7.20
CA SER A 11 -12.65 30.31 6.00
C SER A 11 -13.51 30.11 4.74
N ILE A 12 -14.27 29.03 4.67
CA ILE A 12 -15.26 28.78 3.60
C ILE A 12 -16.30 29.90 3.60
N THR A 13 -16.78 30.31 4.79
CA THR A 13 -17.74 31.42 4.93
C THR A 13 -17.14 32.78 4.54
N LEU A 14 -15.83 32.98 4.77
CA LEU A 14 -15.11 34.18 4.34
C LEU A 14 -14.99 34.26 2.81
N VAL A 15 -14.87 33.12 2.13
CA VAL A 15 -14.95 33.02 0.67
C VAL A 15 -16.43 33.11 0.25
N ARG A 16 -16.91 34.34 -0.02
CA ARG A 16 -18.30 34.59 -0.43
C ARG A 16 -18.73 33.75 -1.63
N ASP A 17 -20.02 33.44 -1.67
CA ASP A 17 -20.63 32.71 -2.78
C ASP A 17 -20.50 33.51 -4.08
N GLY A 18 -19.72 32.98 -5.03
CA GLY A 18 -19.62 33.46 -6.41
C GLY A 18 -18.35 34.26 -6.79
N GLU A 19 -17.54 34.72 -5.83
CA GLU A 19 -16.35 35.55 -6.14
C GLU A 19 -15.06 34.73 -6.34
N ARG A 20 -14.85 33.65 -5.57
CA ARG A 20 -13.65 32.77 -5.66
C ARG A 20 -13.99 31.29 -5.44
N ALA A 21 -14.69 30.68 -6.40
CA ALA A 21 -15.13 29.29 -6.32
C ALA A 21 -13.98 28.26 -6.23
N ASP A 22 -12.80 28.63 -6.74
CA ASP A 22 -11.54 27.90 -6.62
C ASP A 22 -11.09 27.76 -5.17
N LEU A 23 -10.96 28.88 -4.44
CA LEU A 23 -10.53 28.87 -3.04
C LEU A 23 -11.50 28.11 -2.16
N ARG A 24 -12.81 28.28 -2.42
CA ARG A 24 -13.85 27.51 -1.73
C ARG A 24 -13.68 26.01 -1.96
N ARG A 25 -13.48 25.57 -3.21
CA ARG A 25 -13.29 24.15 -3.52
C ARG A 25 -12.07 23.57 -2.79
N ARG A 26 -10.95 24.30 -2.77
CA ARG A 26 -9.74 23.91 -2.03
C ARG A 26 -10.01 23.76 -0.52
N LEU A 27 -10.72 24.71 0.08
CA LEU A 27 -11.11 24.63 1.48
C LEU A 27 -12.12 23.50 1.75
N GLU A 28 -13.03 23.22 0.82
CA GLU A 28 -13.96 22.08 0.91
C GLU A 28 -13.22 20.74 0.81
N GLN A 29 -12.23 20.62 -0.06
CA GLN A 29 -11.33 19.45 -0.10
C GLN A 29 -10.56 19.31 1.22
N THR A 30 -10.00 20.41 1.73
CA THR A 30 -9.31 20.45 3.03
C THR A 30 -10.22 19.99 4.16
N ARG A 31 -11.47 20.44 4.14
CA ARG A 31 -12.51 20.04 5.08
C ARG A 31 -12.82 18.56 4.98
N ARG A 32 -12.97 18.00 3.76
CA ARG A 32 -13.18 16.56 3.55
C ARG A 32 -12.03 15.74 4.16
N ARG A 33 -10.77 16.10 3.87
CA ARG A 33 -9.58 15.46 4.46
C ARG A 33 -9.58 15.50 5.99
N LEU A 34 -10.08 16.57 6.60
CA LEU A 34 -10.17 16.71 8.06
C LEU A 34 -11.30 15.88 8.69
N LEU A 35 -12.35 15.58 7.93
CA LEU A 35 -13.52 14.84 8.41
C LEU A 35 -13.34 13.33 8.33
N ASP A 36 -12.50 12.85 7.41
CA ASP A 36 -12.14 11.43 7.31
C ASP A 36 -10.61 11.24 7.22
N PRO A 37 -9.87 11.48 8.31
CA PRO A 37 -8.43 11.21 8.37
C PRO A 37 -8.24 9.72 8.64
N ALA A 38 -8.39 8.89 7.62
CA ALA A 38 -8.18 7.46 7.75
C ALA A 38 -6.68 7.16 7.83
N ILE A 39 -6.14 7.10 9.04
CA ILE A 39 -4.72 6.76 9.29
C ILE A 39 -4.60 5.24 9.29
N ARG A 40 -4.12 4.67 8.19
CA ARG A 40 -4.17 3.25 7.89
C ARG A 40 -2.93 2.53 8.41
N VAL A 41 -3.14 1.58 9.32
CA VAL A 41 -2.10 0.71 9.87
C VAL A 41 -2.36 -0.72 9.42
N PHE A 42 -1.48 -1.22 8.54
CA PHE A 42 -1.58 -2.57 8.01
C PHE A 42 -0.91 -3.55 8.95
N VAL A 43 -1.61 -4.64 9.30
CA VAL A 43 -1.06 -5.73 10.10
C VAL A 43 -0.76 -6.89 9.17
N VAL A 44 0.52 -7.17 8.97
CA VAL A 44 1.02 -8.13 7.97
C VAL A 44 1.95 -9.14 8.65
N GLY A 45 2.11 -10.31 8.05
CA GLY A 45 2.89 -11.43 8.59
C GLY A 45 2.36 -12.75 8.06
N GLU A 46 3.13 -13.83 8.24
CA GLU A 46 2.74 -15.15 7.74
C GLU A 46 1.44 -15.68 8.36
N PHE A 47 0.88 -16.71 7.73
CA PHE A 47 -0.22 -17.47 8.30
C PHE A 47 0.13 -17.98 9.71
N LYS A 48 -0.86 -17.96 10.61
CA LYS A 48 -0.73 -18.36 12.03
C LYS A 48 0.20 -17.54 12.93
N GLN A 49 0.72 -16.39 12.49
CA GLN A 49 1.54 -15.51 13.34
C GLN A 49 0.73 -14.67 14.36
N GLY A 50 -0.59 -14.80 14.42
CA GLY A 50 -1.43 -14.13 15.42
C GLY A 50 -1.93 -12.71 15.06
N LYS A 51 -1.93 -12.33 13.78
CA LYS A 51 -2.40 -11.02 13.28
C LYS A 51 -3.82 -10.65 13.71
N SER A 52 -4.81 -11.48 13.38
CA SER A 52 -6.22 -11.24 13.73
C SER A 52 -6.44 -11.17 15.24
N MET A 53 -5.69 -11.98 16.01
CA MET A 53 -5.72 -11.95 17.47
C MET A 53 -5.06 -10.70 18.06
N LEU A 54 -3.98 -10.20 17.46
CA LEU A 54 -3.36 -8.90 17.79
C LEU A 54 -4.36 -7.76 17.60
N ILE A 55 -5.09 -7.73 16.48
CA ILE A 55 -6.10 -6.70 16.20
C ILE A 55 -7.23 -6.79 17.23
N ASN A 56 -7.77 -7.98 17.48
CA ASN A 56 -8.82 -8.19 18.48
C ASN A 56 -8.40 -7.70 19.88
N ALA A 57 -7.17 -7.98 20.29
CA ALA A 57 -6.61 -7.54 21.56
C ALA A 57 -6.31 -6.03 21.61
N LEU A 58 -5.94 -5.44 20.47
CA LEU A 58 -5.74 -4.00 20.34
C LEU A 58 -7.06 -3.25 20.54
N VAL A 59 -8.13 -3.68 19.85
CA VAL A 59 -9.46 -3.05 19.91
C VAL A 59 -10.31 -3.52 21.09
N GLY A 60 -9.95 -4.63 21.73
CA GLY A 60 -10.70 -5.23 22.85
C GLY A 60 -12.05 -5.81 22.41
N ALA A 61 -12.13 -6.39 21.22
CA ALA A 61 -13.35 -6.97 20.64
C ALA A 61 -13.00 -8.08 19.62
N PRO A 62 -13.81 -9.14 19.49
CA PRO A 62 -13.59 -10.21 18.52
C PRO A 62 -14.13 -9.81 17.13
N VAL A 63 -13.43 -8.93 16.43
CA VAL A 63 -13.85 -8.40 15.12
C VAL A 63 -13.22 -9.12 13.94
N CYS A 64 -12.01 -9.61 14.13
CA CYS A 64 -11.34 -10.48 13.17
C CYS A 64 -11.56 -11.93 13.63
N PRO A 65 -11.97 -12.84 12.73
CA PRO A 65 -12.09 -14.26 13.06
C PRO A 65 -10.74 -14.84 13.52
N VAL A 66 -10.76 -15.67 14.56
CA VAL A 66 -9.56 -16.30 15.14
C VAL A 66 -9.86 -17.79 15.35
N ASP A 67 -9.28 -18.66 14.52
CA ASP A 67 -9.30 -20.12 14.70
C ASP A 67 -8.14 -20.77 13.93
N ASP A 68 -7.65 -21.92 14.39
CA ASP A 68 -6.47 -22.62 13.85
C ASP A 68 -6.65 -23.10 12.39
N ASP A 69 -7.89 -23.14 11.89
CA ASP A 69 -8.24 -23.61 10.54
C ASP A 69 -8.91 -22.51 9.67
N VAL A 70 -8.94 -21.26 10.14
CA VAL A 70 -9.71 -20.18 9.51
C VAL A 70 -8.77 -19.04 9.09
N ALA A 71 -8.25 -19.09 7.87
CA ALA A 71 -7.46 -18.00 7.29
C ALA A 71 -8.36 -16.82 6.87
N THR A 72 -7.87 -15.59 7.03
CA THR A 72 -8.50 -14.38 6.47
C THR A 72 -8.37 -14.42 4.95
N ALA A 73 -9.50 -14.40 4.23
CA ALA A 73 -9.59 -14.47 2.77
C ALA A 73 -9.60 -13.09 2.09
N VAL A 74 -10.11 -12.06 2.78
CA VAL A 74 -10.20 -10.69 2.27
C VAL A 74 -9.78 -9.69 3.35
N PRO A 75 -9.16 -8.56 2.97
CA PRO A 75 -8.74 -7.56 3.94
C PRO A 75 -9.93 -7.01 4.74
N THR A 76 -9.73 -6.85 6.05
CA THR A 76 -10.76 -6.31 6.96
C THR A 76 -10.25 -5.03 7.62
N VAL A 77 -10.93 -3.91 7.38
CA VAL A 77 -10.61 -2.60 7.95
C VAL A 77 -11.42 -2.39 9.22
N VAL A 78 -10.75 -2.14 10.33
CA VAL A 78 -11.37 -1.84 11.64
C VAL A 78 -11.10 -0.38 11.98
N ARG A 79 -12.15 0.44 12.05
CA ARG A 79 -12.06 1.89 12.32
C ARG A 79 -13.01 2.35 13.42
N HIS A 80 -12.87 3.60 13.85
CA HIS A 80 -13.76 4.19 14.84
C HIS A 80 -15.17 4.42 14.27
N GLY A 81 -16.20 4.13 15.06
CA GLY A 81 -17.58 4.50 14.77
C GLY A 81 -18.39 4.62 16.07
N GLU A 82 -19.43 5.46 16.08
CA GLU A 82 -20.25 5.66 17.28
C GLU A 82 -21.03 4.40 17.68
N GLN A 83 -21.36 3.56 16.70
CA GLN A 83 -22.10 2.31 16.88
C GLN A 83 -21.32 1.15 16.25
N PRO A 84 -21.33 -0.05 16.86
CA PRO A 84 -20.77 -1.24 16.24
C PRO A 84 -21.51 -1.59 14.96
N THR A 85 -20.84 -1.55 13.81
CA THR A 85 -21.41 -1.96 12.51
C THR A 85 -20.39 -2.74 11.69
N ALA A 86 -20.87 -3.58 10.77
CA ALA A 86 -20.06 -4.28 9.81
C ALA A 86 -20.66 -4.18 8.40
N ALA A 87 -19.81 -4.12 7.39
CA ALA A 87 -20.19 -4.14 5.99
C ALA A 87 -19.18 -4.96 5.17
N VAL A 88 -19.67 -5.64 4.14
CA VAL A 88 -18.84 -6.26 3.11
C VAL A 88 -18.86 -5.40 1.86
N LEU A 89 -17.75 -5.39 1.15
CA LEU A 89 -17.53 -4.54 0.01
C LEU A 89 -17.45 -5.39 -1.25
N LEU A 90 -18.28 -5.06 -2.25
CA LEU A 90 -18.33 -5.75 -3.52
C LEU A 90 -17.75 -4.84 -4.61
N ALA A 91 -17.11 -5.44 -5.61
CA ALA A 91 -16.58 -4.70 -6.75
C ALA A 91 -17.73 -3.97 -7.47
N GLY A 92 -17.54 -2.68 -7.73
CA GLY A 92 -18.51 -1.88 -8.48
C GLY A 92 -18.68 -2.36 -9.93
N GLY A 93 -19.75 -1.91 -10.59
CA GLY A 93 -20.09 -2.29 -11.97
C GLY A 93 -19.17 -1.73 -13.07
N GLY A 94 -17.96 -1.25 -12.75
CA GLY A 94 -16.98 -0.68 -13.67
C GLY A 94 -15.62 -0.43 -12.98
N GLU A 95 -14.55 -0.24 -13.75
CA GLU A 95 -13.17 -0.09 -13.25
C GLU A 95 -12.93 1.20 -12.41
N ASP A 96 -13.80 2.20 -12.49
CA ASP A 96 -13.76 3.44 -11.68
C ASP A 96 -15.00 3.57 -10.76
N ALA A 97 -15.76 2.49 -10.55
CA ALA A 97 -16.98 2.53 -9.74
C ALA A 97 -16.68 2.14 -8.29
N ALA A 98 -16.95 3.07 -7.36
CA ALA A 98 -16.78 2.83 -5.92
C ALA A 98 -17.42 1.50 -5.48
N PRO A 99 -16.77 0.74 -4.57
CA PRO A 99 -17.27 -0.52 -4.07
C PRO A 99 -18.68 -0.40 -3.50
N GLU A 100 -19.54 -1.37 -3.83
CA GLU A 100 -20.87 -1.43 -3.25
C GLU A 100 -20.76 -1.89 -1.79
N ARG A 101 -21.21 -1.03 -0.86
CA ARG A 101 -21.20 -1.31 0.57
C ARG A 101 -22.47 -2.04 0.97
N ARG A 102 -22.35 -3.30 1.37
CA ARG A 102 -23.48 -4.12 1.85
C ARG A 102 -23.37 -4.35 3.36
N PRO A 103 -24.27 -3.78 4.19
CA PRO A 103 -24.30 -4.02 5.62
C PRO A 103 -24.52 -5.50 5.95
N VAL A 104 -23.81 -6.00 6.97
CA VAL A 104 -23.99 -7.35 7.51
C VAL A 104 -23.95 -7.30 9.05
N PRO A 105 -24.64 -8.22 9.75
CA PRO A 105 -24.43 -8.42 11.18
C PRO A 105 -22.96 -8.74 11.48
N LEU A 106 -22.41 -8.19 12.56
CA LEU A 106 -21.00 -8.41 12.94
C LEU A 106 -20.69 -9.90 13.14
N GLU A 107 -21.64 -10.64 13.71
CA GLU A 107 -21.59 -12.09 13.91
C GLU A 107 -21.55 -12.91 12.61
N ASP A 108 -22.05 -12.35 11.51
CA ASP A 108 -22.04 -13.00 10.20
C ASP A 108 -20.75 -12.73 9.43
N LEU A 109 -19.92 -11.77 9.87
CA LEU A 109 -18.70 -11.37 9.17
C LEU A 109 -17.76 -12.56 8.86
N PRO A 110 -17.52 -13.53 9.78
CA PRO A 110 -16.70 -14.70 9.49
C PRO A 110 -17.17 -15.51 8.27
N ARG A 111 -18.47 -15.50 7.93
CA ARG A 111 -19.00 -16.19 6.75
C ARG A 111 -18.56 -15.55 5.44
N PHE A 112 -18.04 -14.34 5.46
CA PHE A 112 -17.65 -13.57 4.28
C PHE A 112 -16.13 -13.40 4.18
N VAL A 113 -15.45 -13.22 5.32
CA VAL A 113 -14.05 -12.81 5.33
C VAL A 113 -13.06 -13.94 5.55
N THR A 114 -13.52 -15.17 5.74
CA THR A 114 -12.66 -16.33 6.02
C THR A 114 -12.60 -17.30 4.85
N GLU A 115 -11.51 -18.06 4.72
CA GLU A 115 -11.39 -19.14 3.75
C GLU A 115 -12.44 -20.24 3.98
N ALA A 116 -12.80 -20.53 5.23
CA ALA A 116 -13.86 -21.50 5.54
C ALA A 116 -15.25 -21.02 5.07
N GLY A 117 -15.55 -19.72 5.16
CA GLY A 117 -16.84 -19.14 4.78
C GLY A 117 -16.94 -18.63 3.34
N ASN A 118 -15.81 -18.29 2.74
CA ASN A 118 -15.66 -17.73 1.39
C ASN A 118 -14.37 -18.25 0.74
N PRO A 119 -14.27 -19.56 0.49
CA PRO A 119 -13.06 -20.19 -0.03
C PRO A 119 -12.66 -19.57 -1.37
N GLY A 120 -11.38 -19.22 -1.51
CA GLY A 120 -10.83 -18.62 -2.72
C GLY A 120 -11.56 -17.34 -3.17
N ASN A 121 -12.17 -16.62 -2.22
CA ASN A 121 -12.99 -15.43 -2.46
C ASN A 121 -14.07 -15.62 -3.55
N THR A 122 -14.75 -16.77 -3.57
CA THR A 122 -15.85 -17.06 -4.54
C THR A 122 -16.98 -16.02 -4.54
N LYS A 123 -17.19 -15.32 -3.42
CA LYS A 123 -18.16 -14.23 -3.29
C LYS A 123 -17.70 -12.91 -3.92
N ARG A 124 -16.48 -12.85 -4.47
CA ARG A 124 -15.88 -11.69 -5.16
C ARG A 124 -15.93 -10.42 -4.31
N LEU A 125 -15.59 -10.57 -3.04
CA LEU A 125 -15.51 -9.45 -2.11
C LEU A 125 -14.18 -8.73 -2.28
N VAL A 126 -14.24 -7.42 -2.18
CA VAL A 126 -13.14 -6.48 -2.31
C VAL A 126 -12.52 -6.26 -0.91
N GLY A 127 -13.36 -6.28 0.12
CA GLY A 127 -12.93 -6.29 1.51
C GLY A 127 -14.10 -6.27 2.47
N ALA A 128 -13.81 -6.02 3.74
CA ALA A 128 -14.79 -5.77 4.77
C ALA A 128 -14.43 -4.54 5.61
N GLU A 129 -15.44 -3.89 6.15
CA GLU A 129 -15.30 -2.79 7.10
C GLU A 129 -16.03 -3.13 8.40
N VAL A 130 -15.38 -2.81 9.51
CA VAL A 130 -15.96 -2.86 10.85
C VAL A 130 -15.74 -1.52 11.52
N THR A 131 -16.80 -0.96 12.10
CA THR A 131 -16.71 0.26 12.92
C THR A 131 -17.01 -0.05 14.37
N LEU A 132 -16.24 0.52 15.30
CA LEU A 132 -16.39 0.30 16.74
C LEU A 132 -16.17 1.58 17.56
N PRO A 133 -16.88 1.77 18.68
CA PRO A 133 -16.67 2.89 19.60
C PRO A 133 -15.48 2.62 20.54
N ARG A 134 -14.26 2.54 19.99
CA ARG A 134 -13.05 2.23 20.75
C ARG A 134 -12.08 3.40 20.79
N ALA A 135 -11.68 3.80 22.00
CA ALA A 135 -10.76 4.92 22.19
C ALA A 135 -9.37 4.71 21.55
N VAL A 136 -8.95 3.47 21.28
CA VAL A 136 -7.70 3.19 20.56
C VAL A 136 -7.79 3.58 19.08
N LEU A 137 -8.99 3.48 18.48
CA LEU A 137 -9.28 3.83 17.09
C LEU A 137 -9.63 5.31 16.92
N ALA A 138 -9.84 6.03 18.02
CA ALA A 138 -10.11 7.46 17.99
C ALA A 138 -8.93 8.24 17.40
N GLY A 139 -9.21 9.39 16.78
CA GLY A 139 -8.19 10.19 16.10
C GLY A 139 -7.89 9.74 14.67
N GLY A 140 -8.69 8.85 14.10
CA GLY A 140 -8.59 8.45 12.69
C GLY A 140 -7.89 7.12 12.44
N LEU A 141 -7.40 6.44 13.49
CA LEU A 141 -6.71 5.16 13.34
C LEU A 141 -7.65 4.08 12.76
N ALA A 142 -7.27 3.55 11.60
CA ALA A 142 -7.89 2.42 10.94
C ALA A 142 -6.87 1.27 10.86
N VAL A 143 -7.19 0.14 11.46
CA VAL A 143 -6.31 -1.04 11.46
C VAL A 143 -6.79 -2.02 10.41
N VAL A 144 -5.90 -2.44 9.51
CA VAL A 144 -6.23 -3.35 8.40
C VAL A 144 -5.66 -4.72 8.70
N ASP A 145 -6.53 -5.71 8.86
CA ASP A 145 -6.14 -7.13 8.88
C ASP A 145 -5.90 -7.57 7.44
N SER A 146 -4.66 -7.94 7.11
CA SER A 146 -4.36 -8.51 5.81
C SER A 146 -4.73 -10.01 5.80
N PRO A 147 -5.14 -10.56 4.64
CA PRO A 147 -5.18 -12.00 4.44
C PRO A 147 -3.91 -12.68 4.95
N GLY A 148 -4.07 -13.84 5.59
CA GLY A 148 -2.93 -14.62 6.04
C GLY A 148 -2.20 -15.17 4.83
N VAL A 149 -1.11 -14.52 4.43
CA VAL A 149 -0.29 -14.97 3.30
C VAL A 149 0.21 -16.38 3.60
N GLY A 150 0.02 -17.31 2.66
CA GLY A 150 0.50 -18.70 2.76
C GLY A 150 2.02 -18.78 2.63
N GLY A 151 2.73 -18.10 3.53
CA GLY A 151 4.11 -17.66 3.37
C GLY A 151 4.18 -16.25 2.78
N LEU A 152 5.11 -15.41 3.25
CA LEU A 152 5.30 -14.03 2.77
C LEU A 152 5.85 -13.94 1.34
N ASP A 153 6.09 -15.08 0.71
CA ASP A 153 6.44 -15.21 -0.71
C ASP A 153 5.25 -15.70 -1.57
N SER A 154 4.02 -15.85 -1.05
CA SER A 154 2.87 -16.35 -1.83
C SER A 154 2.19 -15.27 -2.70
N ALA A 155 1.29 -15.66 -3.60
CA ALA A 155 0.44 -14.73 -4.36
C ALA A 155 -0.40 -13.79 -3.46
N HIS A 156 -0.69 -14.21 -2.22
CA HIS A 156 -1.34 -13.36 -1.21
C HIS A 156 -0.43 -12.25 -0.66
N ALA A 157 0.90 -12.44 -0.67
CA ALA A 157 1.85 -11.42 -0.28
C ALA A 157 1.90 -10.27 -1.31
N LEU A 158 1.70 -10.58 -2.59
CA LEU A 158 1.52 -9.56 -3.62
C LEU A 158 0.31 -8.67 -3.37
N ALA A 159 -0.84 -9.27 -3.05
CA ALA A 159 -2.03 -8.50 -2.69
C ALA A 159 -1.74 -7.53 -1.54
N THR A 160 -0.97 -7.98 -0.55
CA THR A 160 -0.60 -7.13 0.60
C THR A 160 0.41 -6.04 0.22
N LEU A 161 1.47 -6.37 -0.53
CA LEU A 161 2.49 -5.42 -0.98
C LEU A 161 1.91 -4.32 -1.86
N THR A 162 0.99 -4.67 -2.75
CA THR A 162 0.34 -3.70 -3.62
C THR A 162 -0.52 -2.70 -2.85
N ALA A 163 -1.00 -3.04 -1.65
CA ALA A 163 -1.79 -2.14 -0.81
C ALA A 163 -0.92 -1.29 0.15
N LEU A 164 0.36 -1.63 0.33
CA LEU A 164 1.25 -0.94 1.28
C LEU A 164 1.50 0.55 1.00
N PRO A 165 1.58 1.06 -0.24
CA PRO A 165 1.81 2.50 -0.44
C PRO A 165 0.69 3.39 0.10
N ALA A 166 -0.50 2.83 0.33
CA ALA A 166 -1.60 3.56 0.93
C ALA A 166 -1.69 3.36 2.46
N ALA A 167 -0.67 2.74 3.07
CA ALA A 167 -0.56 2.58 4.51
C ALA A 167 0.34 3.65 5.11
N ASP A 168 -0.13 4.31 6.17
CA ASP A 168 0.68 5.22 6.99
C ASP A 168 1.70 4.48 7.84
N ALA A 169 1.37 3.23 8.22
CA ALA A 169 2.28 2.35 8.92
C ALA A 169 2.01 0.86 8.65
N VAL A 170 3.05 0.06 8.79
CA VAL A 170 2.99 -1.41 8.73
C VAL A 170 3.46 -2.01 10.05
N LEU A 171 2.68 -2.93 10.61
CA LEU A 171 3.05 -3.81 11.70
C LEU A 171 3.37 -5.19 11.13
N VAL A 172 4.65 -5.57 11.15
CA VAL A 172 5.12 -6.90 10.73
C VAL A 172 5.08 -7.83 11.94
N VAL A 173 4.14 -8.79 11.92
CA VAL A 173 3.88 -9.73 13.01
C VAL A 173 4.55 -11.07 12.73
N SER A 174 5.41 -11.50 13.65
CA SER A 174 5.96 -12.85 13.72
C SER A 174 5.80 -13.38 15.14
N ASP A 175 5.60 -14.67 15.32
CA ASP A 175 5.43 -15.26 16.64
C ASP A 175 6.75 -15.61 17.32
N ALA A 176 6.71 -15.75 18.64
CA ALA A 176 7.90 -16.03 19.44
C ALA A 176 8.43 -17.48 19.35
N SER A 177 8.00 -18.27 18.36
CA SER A 177 8.45 -19.67 18.21
C SER A 177 9.87 -19.78 17.66
N GLN A 178 10.29 -18.86 16.80
CA GLN A 178 11.58 -18.83 16.12
C GLN A 178 11.99 -17.41 15.75
N GLU A 179 13.25 -17.23 15.36
CA GLU A 179 13.76 -15.99 14.78
C GLU A 179 13.13 -15.73 13.41
N TYR A 180 13.17 -14.47 12.96
CA TYR A 180 12.72 -14.11 11.61
C TYR A 180 13.32 -15.00 10.52
N THR A 181 12.43 -15.50 9.67
CA THR A 181 12.79 -16.22 8.45
C THR A 181 13.28 -15.26 7.36
N GLU A 182 13.98 -15.77 6.34
CA GLU A 182 14.43 -14.93 5.22
C GLU A 182 13.25 -14.31 4.44
N PRO A 183 12.12 -15.02 4.16
CA PRO A 183 10.92 -14.41 3.58
C PRO A 183 10.37 -13.25 4.40
N GLU A 184 10.30 -13.37 5.74
CA GLU A 184 9.86 -12.30 6.62
C GLU A 184 10.79 -11.08 6.55
N MET A 185 12.11 -11.31 6.59
CA MET A 185 13.10 -10.24 6.45
C MET A 185 13.06 -9.59 5.08
N HIS A 186 12.83 -10.36 4.02
CA HIS A 186 12.71 -9.85 2.66
C HIS A 186 11.47 -8.95 2.52
N PHE A 187 10.31 -9.42 3.00
CA PHE A 187 9.09 -8.60 3.03
C PHE A 187 9.29 -7.32 3.83
N LEU A 188 9.93 -7.38 5.01
CA LEU A 188 10.21 -6.21 5.83
C LEU A 188 11.06 -5.18 5.07
N ARG A 189 12.11 -5.62 4.35
CA ARG A 189 12.92 -4.72 3.50
C ARG A 189 12.09 -4.08 2.40
N GLN A 190 11.18 -4.82 1.78
CA GLN A 190 10.28 -4.29 0.75
C GLN A 190 9.29 -3.27 1.33
N ALA A 191 8.66 -3.58 2.47
CA ALA A 191 7.74 -2.68 3.16
C ALA A 191 8.41 -1.35 3.52
N MET A 192 9.66 -1.38 4.00
CA MET A 192 10.42 -0.17 4.34
C MET A 192 10.76 0.72 3.14
N ARG A 193 10.74 0.19 1.92
CA ARG A 193 10.99 0.97 0.70
C ARG A 193 9.75 1.72 0.22
N VAL A 194 8.55 1.29 0.63
CA VAL A 194 7.27 1.82 0.13
C VAL A 194 6.40 2.46 1.22
N CYS A 195 6.65 2.16 2.49
CA CYS A 195 5.89 2.70 3.62
C CYS A 195 6.81 3.52 4.53
N PRO A 196 6.38 4.72 4.97
CA PRO A 196 7.21 5.60 5.80
C PRO A 196 7.47 5.05 7.20
N ASN A 197 6.54 4.27 7.77
CA ASN A 197 6.65 3.75 9.13
C ASN A 197 6.49 2.23 9.15
N VAL A 198 7.53 1.51 9.57
CA VAL A 198 7.49 0.06 9.76
C VAL A 198 7.88 -0.29 11.19
N ALA A 199 7.08 -1.11 11.84
CA ALA A 199 7.39 -1.66 13.16
C ALA A 199 7.17 -3.18 13.20
N ALA A 200 7.97 -3.84 14.01
CA ALA A 200 7.93 -5.27 14.24
C ALA A 200 7.14 -5.61 15.51
N VAL A 201 6.37 -6.69 15.46
CA VAL A 201 5.61 -7.22 16.60
C VAL A 201 5.95 -8.69 16.78
N LEU A 202 6.48 -9.04 17.96
CA LEU A 202 6.73 -10.43 18.34
C LEU A 202 5.55 -10.95 19.17
N SER A 203 4.71 -11.79 18.58
CA SER A 203 3.48 -12.26 19.20
C SER A 203 3.68 -13.54 20.04
N LYS A 204 2.64 -13.95 20.77
CA LYS A 204 2.59 -15.20 21.56
C LYS A 204 3.69 -15.33 22.63
N THR A 205 4.09 -14.21 23.25
CA THR A 205 5.10 -14.24 24.34
C THR A 205 4.64 -15.03 25.57
N ASP A 206 3.33 -15.25 25.72
CA ASP A 206 2.74 -16.12 26.74
C ASP A 206 2.97 -17.61 26.49
N LEU A 207 3.12 -18.02 25.23
CA LEU A 207 3.24 -19.43 24.84
C LEU A 207 4.69 -19.94 24.87
N TYR A 208 5.65 -19.07 24.57
CA TYR A 208 7.06 -19.46 24.38
C TYR A 208 7.97 -18.91 25.49
N PRO A 209 8.42 -19.73 26.47
CA PRO A 209 9.22 -19.25 27.60
C PRO A 209 10.54 -18.57 27.22
N GLN A 210 11.10 -18.91 26.06
CA GLN A 210 12.36 -18.36 25.54
C GLN A 210 12.17 -17.14 24.62
N TRP A 211 10.96 -16.56 24.54
CA TRP A 211 10.65 -15.44 23.65
C TRP A 211 11.63 -14.27 23.78
N ARG A 212 12.21 -14.03 24.97
CA ARG A 212 13.19 -12.95 25.19
C ARG A 212 14.45 -13.15 24.36
N ARG A 213 14.91 -14.40 24.26
CA ARG A 213 16.08 -14.75 23.43
C ARG A 213 15.77 -14.54 21.95
N VAL A 214 14.59 -14.96 21.50
CA VAL A 214 14.12 -14.73 20.12
C VAL A 214 14.06 -13.22 19.84
N ALA A 215 13.44 -12.43 20.72
CA ALA A 215 13.39 -10.98 20.60
C ALA A 215 14.79 -10.33 20.51
N ASP A 216 15.77 -10.80 21.30
CA ASP A 216 17.13 -10.27 21.25
C ASP A 216 17.82 -10.58 19.91
N LEU A 217 17.60 -11.78 19.37
CA LEU A 217 18.11 -12.19 18.06
C LEU A 217 17.44 -11.40 16.94
N ASP A 218 16.11 -11.27 16.97
CA ASP A 218 15.33 -10.49 16.01
C ASP A 218 15.74 -9.02 16.00
N ARG A 219 16.01 -8.41 17.15
CA ARG A 219 16.60 -7.05 17.19
C ARG A 219 17.94 -7.00 16.46
N GLY A 220 18.76 -8.04 16.57
CA GLY A 220 19.99 -8.18 15.81
C GLY A 220 19.75 -8.29 14.30
N HIS A 221 18.72 -9.01 13.86
CA HIS A 221 18.33 -9.08 12.45
C HIS A 221 17.81 -7.74 11.93
N LEU A 222 16.92 -7.09 12.67
CA LEU A 222 16.36 -5.77 12.34
C LEU A 222 17.44 -4.69 12.25
N ALA A 223 18.40 -4.67 13.19
CA ALA A 223 19.49 -3.70 13.21
C ALA A 223 20.41 -3.78 11.97
N ARG A 224 20.47 -4.94 11.29
CA ARG A 224 21.20 -5.08 10.01
C ARG A 224 20.44 -4.44 8.84
N VAL A 225 19.13 -4.26 8.96
CA VAL A 225 18.30 -3.58 7.96
C VAL A 225 18.26 -2.08 8.24
N ALA A 226 17.86 -1.68 9.45
CA ALA A 226 17.97 -0.30 9.93
C ALA A 226 18.02 -0.27 11.46
N ALA A 227 18.78 0.69 12.00
CA ALA A 227 19.08 0.77 13.43
C ALA A 227 17.84 1.00 14.33
N ASP A 228 16.80 1.65 13.81
CA ASP A 228 15.70 2.21 14.60
C ASP A 228 14.36 1.47 14.44
N ILE A 229 14.33 0.27 13.84
CA ILE A 229 13.07 -0.47 13.65
C ILE A 229 12.54 -0.92 15.04
N PRO A 230 11.37 -0.44 15.49
CA PRO A 230 10.84 -0.81 16.79
C PRO A 230 10.39 -2.28 16.81
N LEU A 231 10.75 -3.02 17.86
CA LEU A 231 10.23 -4.38 18.12
C LEU A 231 9.37 -4.39 19.38
N PHE A 232 8.12 -4.80 19.25
CA PHE A 232 7.15 -4.90 20.36
C PHE A 232 6.81 -6.36 20.66
N PRO A 233 7.38 -6.95 21.73
CA PRO A 233 6.94 -8.25 22.23
C PRO A 233 5.59 -8.14 22.91
N VAL A 234 4.62 -8.94 22.50
CA VAL A 234 3.23 -8.85 22.98
C VAL A 234 2.58 -10.22 23.19
N SER A 235 1.66 -10.26 24.16
CA SER A 235 0.70 -11.35 24.33
C SER A 235 -0.72 -10.82 24.19
N SER A 236 -1.38 -11.20 23.09
CA SER A 236 -2.79 -10.86 22.85
C SER A 236 -3.73 -11.54 23.84
N VAL A 237 -3.37 -12.75 24.31
CA VAL A 237 -4.15 -13.50 25.30
C VAL A 237 -4.13 -12.78 26.65
N LEU A 238 -2.95 -12.40 27.15
CA LEU A 238 -2.83 -11.65 28.40
C LEU A 238 -3.54 -10.30 28.31
N ARG A 239 -3.43 -9.60 27.16
CA ARG A 239 -4.12 -8.33 26.93
C ARG A 239 -5.64 -8.45 27.00
N LEU A 240 -6.21 -9.45 26.32
CA LEU A 240 -7.65 -9.69 26.35
C LEU A 240 -8.13 -10.06 27.75
N HIS A 241 -7.40 -10.93 28.44
CA HIS A 241 -7.73 -11.31 29.82
C HIS A 241 -7.67 -10.11 30.76
N ALA A 242 -6.60 -9.31 30.68
CA ALA A 242 -6.44 -8.08 31.46
C ALA A 242 -7.61 -7.11 31.27
N GLY A 243 -8.11 -6.97 30.04
CA GLY A 243 -9.30 -6.17 29.73
C GLY A 243 -10.59 -6.71 30.35
N GLN A 244 -10.74 -8.04 30.44
CA GLN A 244 -11.91 -8.69 31.04
C GLN A 244 -11.94 -8.55 32.56
N VAL A 245 -10.80 -8.72 33.22
CA VAL A 245 -10.71 -8.66 34.70
C VAL A 245 -10.37 -7.27 35.24
N GLY A 246 -9.99 -6.33 34.38
CA GLY A 246 -9.60 -4.97 34.76
C GLY A 246 -8.21 -4.86 35.41
N ASP A 247 -7.30 -5.79 35.11
CA ASP A 247 -5.98 -5.89 35.73
C ASP A 247 -4.92 -5.06 34.97
N GLN A 248 -4.37 -4.06 35.65
CA GLN A 248 -3.34 -3.19 35.05
C GLN A 248 -1.95 -3.82 35.02
N GLU A 249 -1.61 -4.68 35.97
CA GLU A 249 -0.32 -5.38 36.00
C GLU A 249 -0.26 -6.37 34.85
N LEU A 250 -1.32 -7.16 34.66
CA LEU A 250 -1.42 -8.09 33.53
C LEU A 250 -1.42 -7.36 32.18
N ASN A 251 -2.05 -6.18 32.12
CA ASN A 251 -1.99 -5.34 30.94
C ASN A 251 -0.56 -4.84 30.66
N ALA A 252 0.20 -4.48 31.68
CA ALA A 252 1.61 -4.10 31.54
C ALA A 252 2.47 -5.29 31.08
N GLU A 253 2.24 -6.48 31.64
CA GLU A 253 2.92 -7.71 31.26
C GLU A 253 2.64 -8.11 29.80
N SER A 254 1.44 -7.83 29.29
CA SER A 254 1.06 -8.13 27.90
C SER A 254 1.89 -7.42 26.82
N GLY A 255 2.65 -6.37 27.17
CA GLY A 255 3.44 -5.57 26.22
C GLY A 255 2.64 -4.56 25.38
N PHE A 256 1.30 -4.64 25.37
CA PHE A 256 0.44 -3.74 24.59
C PHE A 256 0.57 -2.25 24.91
N PRO A 257 0.82 -1.80 26.17
CA PRO A 257 0.95 -0.38 26.45
C PRO A 257 2.02 0.33 25.60
N ALA A 258 3.13 -0.34 25.31
CA ALA A 258 4.19 0.20 24.46
C ALA A 258 3.74 0.32 23.00
N LEU A 259 3.11 -0.73 22.45
CA LEU A 259 2.56 -0.73 21.09
C LEU A 259 1.47 0.33 20.91
N VAL A 260 0.53 0.44 21.85
CA VAL A 260 -0.54 1.45 21.83
C VAL A 260 0.03 2.87 21.92
N ALA A 261 1.06 3.06 22.76
CA ALA A 261 1.73 4.36 22.87
C ALA A 261 2.44 4.74 21.56
N TYR A 262 3.09 3.80 20.88
CA TYR A 262 3.69 4.00 19.57
C TYR A 262 2.65 4.39 18.51
N LEU A 263 1.58 3.60 18.36
CA LEU A 263 0.50 3.89 17.40
C LEU A 263 -0.11 5.28 17.62
N ARG A 264 -0.36 5.66 18.88
CA ARG A 264 -0.96 6.97 19.19
C ARG A 264 0.01 8.15 19.01
N ARG A 265 1.26 8.02 19.45
CA ARG A 265 2.20 9.14 19.51
C ARG A 265 2.98 9.32 18.23
N GLU A 266 3.48 8.21 17.69
CA GLU A 266 4.37 8.23 16.53
C GLU A 266 3.60 8.10 15.23
N ILE A 267 2.55 7.28 15.16
CA ILE A 267 1.76 7.18 13.92
C ILE A 267 0.69 8.27 13.87
N VAL A 268 -0.31 8.20 14.74
CA VAL A 268 -1.42 9.16 14.73
C VAL A 268 -0.94 10.59 15.00
N GLY A 269 -0.03 10.77 15.96
CA GLY A 269 0.55 12.08 16.27
C GLY A 269 1.44 12.68 15.18
N GLN A 270 2.04 11.88 14.29
CA GLN A 270 2.74 12.40 13.10
C GLN A 270 1.76 12.80 12.01
N ALA A 271 0.79 11.94 11.71
CA ALA A 271 -0.26 12.24 10.73
C ALA A 271 -1.03 13.52 11.11
N GLU A 272 -1.42 13.69 12.38
CA GLU A 272 -2.07 14.93 12.85
C GLU A 272 -1.20 16.17 12.65
N ARG A 273 0.12 16.07 12.83
CA ARG A 273 1.04 17.21 12.60
C ARG A 273 1.15 17.54 11.13
N LEU A 274 1.26 16.52 10.28
CA LEU A 274 1.31 16.68 8.84
C LEU A 274 0.03 17.34 8.33
N GLN A 275 -1.12 16.86 8.79
CA GLN A 275 -2.44 17.42 8.48
C GLN A 275 -2.56 18.87 8.97
N ARG A 276 -2.12 19.20 10.19
CA ARG A 276 -2.10 20.58 10.68
C ARG A 276 -1.24 21.49 9.82
N ARG A 277 -0.07 21.01 9.38
CA ARG A 277 0.83 21.76 8.50
C ARG A 277 0.19 22.01 7.13
N SER A 278 -0.45 20.99 6.55
CA SER A 278 -1.21 21.10 5.30
C SER A 278 -2.35 22.12 5.42
N VAL A 279 -3.19 22.01 6.45
CA VAL A 279 -4.29 22.96 6.71
C VAL A 279 -3.78 24.38 6.93
N ALA A 280 -2.70 24.56 7.71
CA ALA A 280 -2.11 25.87 7.92
C ALA A 280 -1.65 26.51 6.60
N HIS A 281 -1.05 25.72 5.72
CA HIS A 281 -0.63 26.16 4.40
C HIS A 281 -1.83 26.53 3.51
N ASP A 282 -2.87 25.68 3.44
CA ASP A 282 -4.08 25.96 2.65
C ASP A 282 -4.80 27.23 3.11
N LEU A 283 -4.91 27.42 4.43
CA LEU A 283 -5.51 28.62 5.03
C LEU A 283 -4.66 29.86 4.77
N LEU A 284 -3.34 29.76 4.87
CA LEU A 284 -2.42 30.87 4.60
C LEU A 284 -2.46 31.29 3.13
N SER A 285 -2.39 30.33 2.21
CA SER A 285 -2.52 30.55 0.77
C SER A 285 -3.86 31.21 0.45
N THR A 286 -4.97 30.69 0.97
CA THR A 286 -6.30 31.30 0.79
C THR A 286 -6.34 32.75 1.32
N ALA A 287 -5.80 32.99 2.53
CA ALA A 287 -5.77 34.31 3.12
C ALA A 287 -4.93 35.30 2.30
N GLU A 288 -3.78 34.90 1.76
CA GLU A 288 -2.96 35.75 0.88
C GLU A 288 -3.67 36.11 -0.42
N HIS A 289 -4.36 35.16 -1.06
CA HIS A 289 -5.11 35.42 -2.29
C HIS A 289 -6.28 36.39 -2.06
N LEU A 290 -7.02 36.23 -0.95
CA LEU A 290 -8.08 37.17 -0.57
C LEU A 290 -7.52 38.55 -0.19
N ARG A 291 -6.41 38.58 0.55
CA ARG A 291 -5.74 39.82 0.97
C ARG A 291 -5.31 40.63 -0.25
N LEU A 292 -4.71 39.98 -1.25
CA LEU A 292 -4.30 40.63 -2.50
C LEU A 292 -5.49 41.33 -3.16
N ALA A 293 -6.58 40.60 -3.43
CA ALA A 293 -7.77 41.15 -4.07
C ALA A 293 -8.39 42.33 -3.30
N LEU A 294 -8.61 42.16 -1.99
CA LEU A 294 -9.21 43.21 -1.15
C LEU A 294 -8.30 44.45 -1.01
N SER A 295 -6.98 44.23 -0.90
CA SER A 295 -6.02 45.33 -0.78
C SER A 295 -5.87 46.12 -2.07
N SER A 296 -5.91 45.45 -3.23
CA SER A 296 -5.93 46.10 -4.55
C SER A 296 -7.19 46.94 -4.73
N GLU A 297 -8.36 46.41 -4.36
CA GLU A 297 -9.62 47.18 -4.40
C GLU A 297 -9.57 48.40 -3.48
N LEU A 298 -9.14 48.20 -2.23
CA LEU A 298 -9.06 49.25 -1.23
C LEU A 298 -8.10 50.37 -1.67
N SER A 299 -6.94 50.00 -2.22
CA SER A 299 -5.94 50.97 -2.71
C SER A 299 -6.48 51.77 -3.88
N ALA A 300 -7.15 51.11 -4.84
CA ALA A 300 -7.77 51.78 -5.98
C ALA A 300 -8.88 52.76 -5.56
N LEU A 301 -9.62 52.44 -4.49
CA LEU A 301 -10.60 53.36 -3.92
C LEU A 301 -9.93 54.47 -3.12
N GLN A 302 -8.95 54.21 -2.25
CA GLN A 302 -8.35 55.20 -1.36
C GLN A 302 -7.50 56.24 -2.08
N ASP A 303 -6.71 55.81 -3.07
CA ASP A 303 -5.77 56.64 -3.82
C ASP A 303 -6.08 56.64 -5.34
N PRO A 304 -7.19 57.26 -5.79
CA PRO A 304 -7.61 57.25 -7.20
C PRO A 304 -6.55 57.78 -8.18
N GLU A 305 -5.70 58.70 -7.71
CA GLU A 305 -4.60 59.28 -8.51
C GLU A 305 -3.49 58.27 -8.82
N ARG A 306 -3.32 57.23 -8.00
CA ARG A 306 -2.30 56.18 -8.17
C ARG A 306 -2.86 54.93 -8.85
N THR A 307 -4.18 54.83 -9.02
CA THR A 307 -4.83 53.70 -9.67
C THR A 307 -4.27 53.35 -11.06
N PRO A 308 -3.93 54.30 -11.95
CA PRO A 308 -3.32 53.97 -13.24
C PRO A 308 -1.95 53.27 -13.10
N GLN A 309 -1.14 53.66 -12.10
CA GLN A 309 0.15 53.03 -11.83
C GLN A 309 -0.05 51.61 -11.27
N LEU A 310 -0.98 51.46 -10.33
CA LEU A 310 -1.32 50.19 -9.69
C LEU A 310 -1.89 49.18 -10.70
N LEU A 311 -2.74 49.64 -11.62
CA LEU A 311 -3.24 48.83 -12.74
C LEU A 311 -2.11 48.39 -13.67
N ALA A 312 -1.18 49.27 -14.01
CA ALA A 312 -0.03 48.93 -14.85
C ALA A 312 0.89 47.89 -14.16
N GLU A 313 1.12 48.01 -12.85
CA GLU A 313 1.88 47.02 -12.08
C GLU A 313 1.19 45.64 -12.04
N LEU A 314 -0.13 45.63 -11.82
CA LEU A 314 -0.93 44.41 -11.82
C LEU A 314 -1.02 43.77 -13.22
N GLU A 315 -1.12 44.56 -14.29
CA GLU A 315 -1.09 44.08 -15.67
C GLU A 315 0.28 43.47 -16.01
N VAL A 316 1.39 44.10 -15.60
CA VAL A 316 2.73 43.53 -15.76
C VAL A 316 2.89 42.23 -14.96
N ALA A 317 2.36 42.17 -13.73
CA ALA A 317 2.39 40.95 -12.91
C ALA A 317 1.56 39.83 -13.55
N LYS A 318 0.37 40.16 -14.10
CA LYS A 318 -0.48 39.23 -14.84
C LYS A 318 0.23 38.74 -16.10
N ASP A 319 0.81 39.61 -16.91
CA ASP A 319 1.51 39.23 -18.14
C ASP A 319 2.72 38.34 -17.83
N ARG A 320 3.44 38.59 -16.73
CA ARG A 320 4.49 37.69 -16.23
C ARG A 320 3.95 36.32 -15.83
N ALA A 321 2.82 36.28 -15.12
CA ALA A 321 2.17 35.02 -14.76
C ALA A 321 1.61 34.27 -15.98
N ASP A 322 1.11 34.98 -16.99
CA ASP A 322 0.67 34.41 -18.27
C ASP A 322 1.86 33.84 -19.07
N GLU A 323 2.99 34.54 -19.07
CA GLU A 323 4.22 34.08 -19.69
C GLU A 323 4.83 32.89 -18.92
N GLN A 324 4.81 32.91 -17.59
CA GLN A 324 5.15 31.75 -16.76
C GLN A 324 4.24 30.58 -17.10
N ARG A 325 2.91 30.73 -17.07
CA ARG A 325 1.96 29.67 -17.46
C ARG A 325 2.24 29.10 -18.85
N LYS A 326 2.56 29.95 -19.83
CA LYS A 326 2.93 29.52 -21.19
C LYS A 326 4.29 28.78 -21.22
N ARG A 327 5.22 29.14 -20.35
CA ARG A 327 6.54 28.47 -20.18
C ARG A 327 6.47 27.21 -19.31
N SER A 328 5.53 27.12 -18.38
CA SER A 328 5.34 26.00 -17.45
C SER A 328 4.72 24.76 -18.11
N ALA A 329 4.71 24.67 -19.45
CA ALA A 329 4.57 23.39 -20.15
C ALA A 329 5.69 22.40 -19.79
N ARG A 330 6.82 22.87 -19.24
CA ARG A 330 7.97 22.02 -18.90
C ARG A 330 7.62 20.93 -17.88
N TRP A 331 6.93 21.26 -16.78
CA TRP A 331 6.56 20.24 -15.77
C TRP A 331 5.53 19.24 -16.32
N GLN A 332 4.61 19.69 -17.18
CA GLN A 332 3.62 18.82 -17.83
C GLN A 332 4.27 17.87 -18.84
N VAL A 333 5.24 18.37 -19.62
CA VAL A 333 6.04 17.56 -20.54
C VAL A 333 6.87 16.55 -19.74
N THR A 334 7.58 16.99 -18.69
CA THR A 334 8.33 16.09 -17.80
C THR A 334 7.44 15.02 -17.16
N LEU A 335 6.23 15.38 -16.71
CA LEU A 335 5.28 14.41 -16.16
C LEU A 335 4.79 13.41 -17.21
N ASN A 336 4.43 13.88 -18.41
CA ASN A 336 3.89 13.02 -19.45
C ASN A 336 4.96 12.10 -20.05
N ASP A 337 6.13 12.63 -20.38
CA ASP A 337 7.26 11.87 -20.91
C ASP A 337 7.80 10.92 -19.83
N GLY A 338 8.02 11.42 -18.62
CA GLY A 338 8.48 10.61 -17.50
C GLY A 338 7.51 9.49 -17.12
N MET A 339 6.20 9.71 -17.23
CA MET A 339 5.22 8.65 -17.00
C MET A 339 5.18 7.62 -18.14
N ALA A 340 5.33 8.06 -19.38
CA ALA A 340 5.40 7.15 -20.53
C ALA A 340 6.65 6.26 -20.44
N ASP A 341 7.79 6.84 -20.10
CA ASP A 341 9.05 6.12 -19.87
C ASP A 341 8.91 5.16 -18.68
N LEU A 342 8.32 5.60 -17.56
CA LEU A 342 8.10 4.74 -16.39
C LEU A 342 7.21 3.54 -16.69
N ILE A 343 6.12 3.73 -17.45
CA ILE A 343 5.25 2.65 -17.90
C ILE A 343 6.02 1.65 -18.78
N ALA A 344 6.81 2.15 -19.73
CA ALA A 344 7.59 1.29 -20.62
C ALA A 344 8.68 0.50 -19.88
N ASP A 345 9.41 1.17 -18.98
CA ASP A 345 10.45 0.55 -18.17
C ASP A 345 9.88 -0.49 -17.21
N MET A 346 8.74 -0.21 -16.57
CA MET A 346 8.03 -1.15 -15.71
C MET A 346 7.55 -2.39 -16.48
N ASP A 347 6.94 -2.21 -17.66
CA ASP A 347 6.52 -3.33 -18.50
C ASP A 347 7.72 -4.19 -18.93
N TYR A 348 8.87 -3.56 -19.19
CA TYR A 348 10.11 -4.25 -19.50
C TYR A 348 10.66 -5.02 -18.29
N ASP A 349 10.77 -4.39 -17.12
CA ASP A 349 11.28 -4.99 -15.89
C ASP A 349 10.44 -6.20 -15.47
N LEU A 350 9.10 -6.07 -15.46
CA LEU A 350 8.18 -7.18 -15.17
C LEU A 350 8.43 -8.37 -16.10
N ARG A 351 8.49 -8.11 -17.41
CA ARG A 351 8.71 -9.15 -18.42
C ARG A 351 10.08 -9.79 -18.29
N ASP A 352 11.13 -9.02 -18.03
CA ASP A 352 12.48 -9.57 -17.94
C ASP A 352 12.63 -10.48 -16.72
N ARG A 353 12.11 -10.05 -15.55
CA ARG A 353 12.10 -10.86 -14.33
C ARG A 353 11.30 -12.14 -14.48
N LEU A 354 10.07 -12.04 -15.01
CA LEU A 354 9.24 -13.23 -15.21
C LEU A 354 9.81 -14.18 -16.28
N ARG A 355 10.50 -13.65 -17.30
CA ARG A 355 11.27 -14.49 -18.24
C ARG A 355 12.46 -15.17 -17.58
N ALA A 356 13.12 -14.53 -16.62
CA ALA A 356 14.18 -15.18 -15.84
C ALA A 356 13.63 -16.35 -15.02
N VAL A 357 12.52 -16.13 -14.32
CA VAL A 357 11.79 -17.19 -13.59
C VAL A 357 11.37 -18.32 -14.54
N GLN A 358 10.81 -18.00 -15.71
CA GLN A 358 10.45 -18.99 -16.71
C GLN A 358 11.66 -19.83 -17.16
N ARG A 359 12.83 -19.21 -17.40
CA ARG A 359 14.05 -19.93 -17.79
C ARG A 359 14.53 -20.87 -16.67
N GLU A 360 14.52 -20.42 -15.43
CA GLU A 360 14.85 -21.25 -14.25
C GLU A 360 13.90 -22.45 -14.14
N ALA A 361 12.60 -22.20 -14.30
CA ALA A 361 11.56 -23.22 -14.27
C ALA A 361 11.72 -24.26 -15.40
N GLU A 362 11.99 -23.82 -16.63
CA GLU A 362 12.23 -24.72 -17.76
C GLU A 362 13.48 -25.57 -17.58
N GLN A 363 14.55 -25.02 -16.99
CA GLN A 363 15.78 -25.75 -16.66
C GLN A 363 15.54 -26.80 -15.58
N ALA A 364 14.77 -26.47 -14.54
CA ALA A 364 14.40 -27.41 -13.49
C ALA A 364 13.55 -28.57 -14.04
N ILE A 365 12.61 -28.29 -14.95
CA ILE A 365 11.81 -29.30 -15.64
C ILE A 365 12.69 -30.20 -16.53
N ASP A 366 13.68 -29.65 -17.21
CA ASP A 366 14.60 -30.43 -18.06
C ASP A 366 15.52 -31.35 -17.25
N ALA A 367 15.86 -30.96 -16.02
CA ALA A 367 16.77 -31.71 -15.15
C ALA A 367 16.17 -33.01 -14.58
N GLY A 368 14.84 -33.18 -14.60
CA GLY A 368 14.17 -34.32 -13.96
C GLY A 368 12.76 -34.63 -14.48
N ASP A 369 12.11 -35.59 -13.82
CA ASP A 369 10.68 -35.86 -14.03
C ASP A 369 9.87 -34.92 -13.13
N PRO A 370 9.06 -34.01 -13.67
CA PRO A 370 8.29 -33.07 -12.85
C PRO A 370 7.13 -33.74 -12.10
N GLY A 371 6.67 -34.92 -12.54
CA GLY A 371 5.48 -35.56 -11.97
C GLY A 371 5.53 -35.81 -10.45
N PRO A 372 6.61 -36.41 -9.91
CA PRO A 372 6.71 -36.68 -8.46
C PRO A 372 6.92 -35.45 -7.57
N VAL A 373 7.36 -34.33 -8.13
CA VAL A 373 7.73 -33.10 -7.40
C VAL A 373 6.88 -31.90 -7.82
N TRP A 374 5.76 -32.14 -8.50
CA TRP A 374 4.94 -31.08 -9.10
C TRP A 374 4.43 -30.08 -8.07
N ASP A 375 3.94 -30.56 -6.93
CA ASP A 375 3.41 -29.70 -5.87
C ASP A 375 4.51 -28.77 -5.31
N GLN A 376 5.71 -29.32 -5.01
CA GLN A 376 6.85 -28.51 -4.55
C GLN A 376 7.34 -27.52 -5.62
N PHE A 377 7.28 -27.93 -6.89
CA PHE A 377 7.64 -27.07 -8.01
C PHE A 377 6.62 -25.94 -8.22
N ALA A 378 5.34 -26.22 -8.03
CA ALA A 378 4.26 -25.24 -8.09
C ALA A 378 4.43 -24.18 -6.99
N ASP A 379 4.65 -24.61 -5.75
CA ASP A 379 4.92 -23.72 -4.62
C ASP A 379 6.15 -22.84 -4.89
N TRP A 380 7.24 -23.43 -5.37
CA TRP A 380 8.45 -22.70 -5.73
C TRP A 380 8.20 -21.68 -6.86
N LEU A 381 7.46 -22.07 -7.91
CA LEU A 381 7.17 -21.19 -9.03
C LEU A 381 6.31 -20.00 -8.58
N GLU A 382 5.28 -20.25 -7.77
CA GLU A 382 4.44 -19.20 -7.20
C GLU A 382 5.28 -18.21 -6.39
N GLN A 383 6.18 -18.72 -5.55
CA GLN A 383 7.09 -17.89 -4.74
C GLN A 383 8.00 -17.01 -5.58
N ARG A 384 8.59 -17.57 -6.63
CA ARG A 384 9.49 -16.83 -7.54
C ARG A 384 8.75 -15.79 -8.35
N VAL A 385 7.54 -16.10 -8.82
CA VAL A 385 6.67 -15.16 -9.53
C VAL A 385 6.25 -14.02 -8.61
N ALA A 386 5.84 -14.33 -7.38
CA ALA A 386 5.49 -13.33 -6.39
C ALA A 386 6.67 -12.41 -6.05
N SER A 387 7.86 -12.95 -5.78
CA SER A 387 9.06 -12.13 -5.55
C SER A 387 9.35 -11.20 -6.73
N ALA A 388 9.30 -11.72 -7.97
CA ALA A 388 9.55 -10.93 -9.17
C ALA A 388 8.57 -9.75 -9.32
N VAL A 389 7.27 -9.99 -9.12
CA VAL A 389 6.25 -8.94 -9.19
C VAL A 389 6.41 -7.92 -8.07
N SER A 390 6.68 -8.37 -6.84
CA SER A 390 6.94 -7.51 -5.68
C SER A 390 8.10 -6.55 -5.92
N GLU A 391 9.19 -7.06 -6.49
CA GLU A 391 10.38 -6.25 -6.80
C GLU A 391 10.08 -5.20 -7.89
N THR A 392 9.36 -5.58 -8.95
CA THR A 392 8.89 -4.61 -9.95
C THR A 392 8.01 -3.55 -9.30
N PHE A 393 7.06 -3.94 -8.45
CA PHE A 393 6.16 -3.01 -7.78
C PHE A 393 6.91 -1.97 -6.94
N VAL A 394 7.84 -2.43 -6.09
CA VAL A 394 8.64 -1.53 -5.25
C VAL A 394 9.48 -0.58 -6.11
N TRP A 395 10.10 -1.10 -7.17
CA TRP A 395 10.87 -0.28 -8.11
C TRP A 395 9.99 0.78 -8.80
N THR A 396 8.79 0.42 -9.24
CA THR A 396 7.83 1.34 -9.84
C THR A 396 7.36 2.41 -8.86
N ALA A 397 7.09 2.04 -7.60
CA ALA A 397 6.69 2.97 -6.55
C ALA A 397 7.78 4.03 -6.31
N GLU A 398 9.03 3.60 -6.08
CA GLU A 398 10.17 4.52 -5.89
C GLU A 398 10.36 5.47 -7.08
N ARG A 399 10.28 4.94 -8.31
CA ARG A 399 10.42 5.74 -9.52
C ARG A 399 9.28 6.74 -9.70
N SER A 400 8.05 6.36 -9.34
CA SER A 400 6.90 7.26 -9.40
C SER A 400 7.04 8.42 -8.40
N GLN A 401 7.53 8.16 -7.19
CA GLN A 401 7.81 9.19 -6.19
C GLN A 401 8.93 10.12 -6.66
N TRP A 402 10.02 9.57 -7.18
CA TRP A 402 11.11 10.37 -7.75
C TRP A 402 10.67 11.28 -8.91
N LEU A 403 9.75 10.80 -9.76
CA LEU A 403 9.14 11.63 -10.81
C LEU A 403 8.28 12.75 -10.22
N ALA A 404 7.48 12.45 -9.19
CA ALA A 404 6.65 13.44 -8.50
C ALA A 404 7.51 14.55 -7.86
N GLU A 405 8.63 14.17 -7.22
CA GLU A 405 9.58 15.11 -6.62
C GLU A 405 10.20 16.05 -7.67
N GLN A 406 10.64 15.52 -8.82
CA GLN A 406 11.17 16.37 -9.90
C GLN A 406 10.13 17.31 -10.50
N VAL A 407 8.88 16.84 -10.68
CA VAL A 407 7.80 17.71 -11.16
C VAL A 407 7.54 18.82 -10.14
N GLY A 408 7.60 18.49 -8.84
CA GLY A 408 7.57 19.46 -7.76
C GLY A 408 8.70 20.49 -7.85
N ASP A 409 9.94 20.04 -7.93
CA ASP A 409 11.11 20.94 -8.02
C ASP A 409 11.01 21.90 -9.21
N LEU A 410 10.64 21.38 -10.40
CA LEU A 410 10.44 22.20 -11.59
C LEU A 410 9.30 23.22 -11.45
N PHE A 411 8.26 22.89 -10.66
CA PHE A 411 7.18 23.81 -10.36
C PHE A 411 7.60 24.87 -9.32
N ALA A 412 8.42 24.50 -8.34
CA ALA A 412 8.92 25.41 -7.30
C ALA A 412 9.92 26.44 -7.86
N GLU A 413 10.69 26.10 -8.89
CA GLU A 413 11.55 27.04 -9.63
C GLU A 413 10.78 28.23 -10.21
N ASP A 414 9.45 28.13 -10.37
CA ASP A 414 8.56 29.20 -10.83
C ASP A 414 8.01 30.10 -9.68
N ASP A 415 8.63 30.08 -8.49
CA ASP A 415 8.39 30.96 -7.32
C ASP A 415 7.05 30.72 -6.59
N VAL A 416 6.55 29.49 -6.64
CA VAL A 416 5.32 29.05 -5.94
C VAL A 416 5.66 28.14 -4.77
N SER A 417 5.15 28.46 -3.58
CA SER A 417 5.21 27.58 -2.42
C SER A 417 4.33 26.35 -2.63
N LEU A 418 4.95 25.16 -2.67
CA LEU A 418 4.24 23.91 -2.87
C LEU A 418 3.48 23.46 -1.61
N PRO A 419 2.21 23.04 -1.73
CA PRO A 419 1.57 22.23 -0.69
C PRO A 419 2.20 20.84 -0.64
N LEU A 420 2.03 20.14 0.49
CA LEU A 420 2.33 18.71 0.52
C LEU A 420 1.34 17.96 -0.36
N LEU A 421 1.86 17.22 -1.33
CA LEU A 421 1.13 16.18 -2.05
C LEU A 421 0.80 15.05 -1.08
N HIS A 422 -0.46 14.93 -0.71
CA HIS A 422 -1.02 13.66 -0.28
C HIS A 422 -1.72 13.03 -1.47
N VAL A 423 -1.15 11.95 -2.00
CA VAL A 423 -1.83 11.08 -2.97
C VAL A 423 -2.80 10.19 -2.17
N GLU A 424 -3.82 10.80 -1.61
CA GLU A 424 -4.87 10.12 -0.87
C GLU A 424 -6.22 10.57 -1.42
N ASP A 425 -6.51 10.07 -2.61
CA ASP A 425 -7.88 9.89 -3.07
C ASP A 425 -8.03 8.43 -3.54
N THR A 426 -7.52 7.52 -2.71
CA THR A 426 -7.84 6.09 -2.79
C THR A 426 -8.77 5.75 -1.64
N ASP A 427 -10.01 6.22 -1.75
CA ASP A 427 -11.14 5.53 -1.11
C ASP A 427 -11.23 4.07 -1.59
N ASP A 428 -10.59 3.74 -2.72
CA ASP A 428 -10.57 2.42 -3.37
C ASP A 428 -9.29 1.59 -3.10
N VAL A 429 -8.68 1.67 -1.90
CA VAL A 429 -7.53 0.77 -1.54
C VAL A 429 -7.92 -0.70 -1.47
N LEU A 430 -9.21 -0.98 -1.41
CA LEU A 430 -9.69 -2.35 -1.38
C LEU A 430 -9.77 -2.97 -2.77
N ASP A 431 -9.43 -2.23 -3.84
CA ASP A 431 -9.42 -2.76 -5.20
C ASP A 431 -8.61 -4.06 -5.26
N PRO A 432 -9.25 -5.18 -5.64
CA PRO A 432 -8.64 -6.48 -5.53
C PRO A 432 -7.43 -6.57 -6.46
N VAL A 433 -6.32 -7.07 -5.94
CA VAL A 433 -5.39 -7.81 -6.78
C VAL A 433 -6.18 -9.04 -7.25
N ALA A 434 -6.48 -9.09 -8.55
CA ALA A 434 -7.02 -10.29 -9.17
C ALA A 434 -6.17 -11.48 -8.70
N PRO A 435 -6.79 -12.55 -8.17
CA PRO A 435 -6.02 -13.70 -7.71
C PRO A 435 -5.15 -14.17 -8.87
N VAL A 436 -3.85 -14.27 -8.61
CA VAL A 436 -2.91 -14.89 -9.54
C VAL A 436 -3.51 -16.26 -9.86
N PRO A 437 -3.70 -16.62 -11.15
CA PRO A 437 -4.32 -17.88 -11.50
C PRO A 437 -3.58 -19.02 -10.80
N ASP A 438 -4.33 -19.84 -10.06
CA ASP A 438 -3.74 -20.99 -9.38
C ASP A 438 -3.24 -21.98 -10.44
N LEU A 439 -2.11 -22.64 -10.19
CA LEU A 439 -1.60 -23.65 -11.09
C LEU A 439 -2.60 -24.81 -11.09
N ASP A 440 -3.16 -25.12 -12.27
CA ASP A 440 -4.02 -26.31 -12.43
C ASP A 440 -3.27 -27.51 -11.81
N PRO A 441 -3.82 -28.18 -10.77
CA PRO A 441 -3.10 -29.18 -9.97
C PRO A 441 -2.70 -30.44 -10.75
N GLY A 442 -2.78 -30.41 -12.09
CA GLY A 442 -2.13 -31.36 -12.96
C GLY A 442 -2.60 -32.79 -12.70
N HIS A 443 -3.80 -32.96 -12.15
CA HIS A 443 -4.37 -34.27 -11.95
C HIS A 443 -4.78 -34.83 -13.31
N VAL A 444 -3.86 -35.57 -13.93
CA VAL A 444 -4.19 -36.49 -15.03
C VAL A 444 -5.32 -37.38 -14.50
N SER A 445 -6.55 -37.11 -14.92
CA SER A 445 -7.74 -37.71 -14.31
C SER A 445 -7.63 -39.22 -14.34
N ALA A 446 -8.21 -39.94 -13.37
CA ALA A 446 -8.18 -41.41 -13.37
C ALA A 446 -8.72 -42.00 -14.68
N VAL A 447 -9.66 -41.31 -15.33
CA VAL A 447 -10.19 -41.65 -16.66
C VAL A 447 -9.15 -41.42 -17.77
N GLN A 448 -8.32 -40.39 -17.65
CA GLN A 448 -7.20 -40.09 -18.56
C GLN A 448 -6.02 -41.07 -18.35
N LYS A 449 -5.76 -41.52 -17.11
CA LYS A 449 -4.81 -42.62 -16.82
C LYS A 449 -5.24 -43.95 -17.44
N VAL A 450 -6.55 -44.25 -17.47
CA VAL A 450 -7.10 -45.44 -18.16
C VAL A 450 -7.10 -45.26 -19.68
N LEU A 451 -7.42 -44.08 -20.22
CA LEU A 451 -7.39 -43.81 -21.66
C LEU A 451 -5.96 -43.84 -22.25
N ILE A 452 -4.98 -43.38 -21.48
CA ILE A 452 -3.54 -43.43 -21.82
C ILE A 452 -3.00 -44.86 -21.67
N GLY A 453 -3.54 -45.65 -20.72
CA GLY A 453 -3.27 -47.08 -20.59
C GLY A 453 -3.85 -47.95 -21.71
N MET A 454 -4.93 -47.51 -22.38
CA MET A 454 -5.59 -48.30 -23.45
C MET A 454 -5.25 -47.87 -24.89
N ARG A 455 -4.64 -46.71 -25.12
CA ARG A 455 -4.20 -46.29 -26.48
C ARG A 455 -2.76 -46.69 -26.84
N GLY A 456 -1.96 -47.16 -25.87
CA GLY A 456 -0.60 -47.65 -26.10
C GLY A 456 -0.49 -49.10 -26.59
N SER A 457 -1.60 -49.85 -26.66
CA SER A 457 -1.62 -51.30 -26.94
C SER A 457 -1.88 -51.69 -28.41
N TYR A 458 -2.06 -50.73 -29.33
CA TYR A 458 -2.43 -51.07 -30.73
C TYR A 458 -1.27 -51.08 -31.75
N GLY A 459 -0.01 -50.95 -31.32
CA GLY A 459 1.11 -50.84 -32.27
C GLY A 459 2.05 -52.04 -32.41
N GLY A 460 2.08 -53.00 -31.46
CA GLY A 460 3.27 -53.83 -31.29
C GLY A 460 3.15 -55.36 -31.38
N VAL A 461 1.96 -55.95 -31.36
CA VAL A 461 1.82 -57.41 -31.15
C VAL A 461 1.06 -58.16 -32.26
N LEU A 462 0.50 -57.48 -33.26
CA LEU A 462 -0.31 -58.16 -34.30
C LEU A 462 0.34 -58.31 -35.69
N MET A 463 1.62 -57.97 -35.88
CA MET A 463 2.25 -58.01 -37.23
C MET A 463 3.57 -58.80 -37.31
N PHE A 464 3.78 -59.81 -36.45
CA PHE A 464 4.89 -60.76 -36.62
C PHE A 464 4.50 -62.25 -36.50
N GLY A 465 3.20 -62.56 -36.43
CA GLY A 465 2.68 -63.93 -36.37
C GLY A 465 2.03 -64.46 -37.66
N LEU A 466 1.97 -63.66 -38.72
CA LEU A 466 1.25 -64.00 -39.96
C LEU A 466 2.10 -63.67 -41.19
N LEU A 467 3.26 -64.32 -41.35
CA LEU A 467 3.91 -64.41 -42.66
C LEU A 467 4.88 -65.61 -42.85
N THR A 468 4.74 -66.69 -42.07
CA THR A 468 5.45 -67.97 -42.33
C THR A 468 4.54 -69.18 -42.11
N GLY A 469 3.36 -69.15 -42.74
CA GLY A 469 2.32 -70.17 -42.59
C GLY A 469 1.99 -70.98 -43.85
N ILE A 470 2.87 -71.04 -44.86
CA ILE A 470 2.71 -71.98 -45.99
C ILE A 470 4.08 -72.58 -46.35
N ALA A 471 4.47 -73.59 -45.58
CA ALA A 471 5.46 -74.65 -45.84
C ALA A 471 6.03 -75.04 -44.46
N GLY A 472 5.45 -76.06 -43.83
CA GLY A 472 5.76 -76.45 -42.46
C GLY A 472 7.26 -76.63 -42.22
N LEU A 473 7.85 -75.71 -41.46
CA LEU A 473 9.16 -75.82 -40.80
C LEU A 473 9.17 -74.84 -39.62
N SER A 474 9.24 -75.39 -38.41
CA SER A 474 9.45 -74.65 -37.18
C SER A 474 10.90 -74.23 -37.04
N LEU A 475 11.20 -72.95 -37.27
CA LEU A 475 12.48 -72.34 -36.90
C LEU A 475 12.22 -71.01 -36.17
N ILE A 476 12.02 -71.09 -34.86
CA ILE A 476 12.32 -69.97 -33.97
C ILE A 476 13.85 -69.90 -33.92
N ASN A 477 14.44 -69.01 -34.71
CA ASN A 477 15.88 -68.77 -34.69
C ASN A 477 16.26 -68.07 -33.35
N PRO A 478 17.25 -68.53 -32.57
CA PRO A 478 17.66 -67.86 -31.33
C PRO A 478 18.06 -66.38 -31.53
N ILE A 479 18.45 -65.99 -32.76
CA ILE A 479 18.72 -64.60 -33.14
C ILE A 479 17.45 -63.73 -33.13
N SER A 480 16.27 -64.28 -33.47
CA SER A 480 15.01 -63.51 -33.48
C SER A 480 14.39 -63.33 -32.08
N VAL A 481 14.67 -64.25 -31.14
CA VAL A 481 14.29 -64.06 -29.72
C VAL A 481 15.19 -63.02 -29.05
N GLY A 482 16.50 -63.02 -29.35
CA GLY A 482 17.43 -61.97 -28.90
C GLY A 482 17.11 -60.58 -29.47
N ALA A 483 16.69 -60.51 -30.74
CA ALA A 483 16.23 -59.28 -31.37
C ALA A 483 14.91 -58.76 -30.77
N GLY A 484 13.98 -59.64 -30.41
CA GLY A 484 12.71 -59.26 -29.77
C GLY A 484 12.85 -58.69 -28.36
N VAL A 485 13.82 -59.15 -27.57
CA VAL A 485 14.10 -58.63 -26.22
C VAL A 485 14.89 -57.30 -26.28
N LEU A 486 15.85 -57.17 -27.21
CA LEU A 486 16.58 -55.91 -27.42
C LEU A 486 15.70 -54.82 -28.07
N LEU A 487 14.83 -55.18 -29.02
CA LEU A 487 13.85 -54.27 -29.59
C LEU A 487 12.71 -53.97 -28.60
N GLY A 488 12.26 -54.93 -27.79
CA GLY A 488 11.25 -54.71 -26.75
C GLY A 488 11.74 -53.83 -25.60
N GLY A 489 12.97 -54.03 -25.13
CA GLY A 489 13.61 -53.18 -24.12
C GLY A 489 13.93 -51.77 -24.63
N LYS A 490 14.35 -51.66 -25.91
CA LYS A 490 14.53 -50.37 -26.58
C LYS A 490 13.21 -49.64 -26.78
N VAL A 491 12.16 -50.32 -27.25
CA VAL A 491 10.81 -49.75 -27.41
C VAL A 491 10.23 -49.32 -26.06
N TYR A 492 10.41 -50.10 -24.99
CA TYR A 492 9.96 -49.72 -23.64
C TYR A 492 10.73 -48.52 -23.09
N ARG A 493 12.05 -48.46 -23.32
CA ARG A 493 12.89 -47.33 -22.92
C ARG A 493 12.57 -46.07 -23.74
N ASP A 494 12.42 -46.21 -25.05
CA ASP A 494 12.03 -45.14 -25.97
C ASP A 494 10.63 -44.61 -25.62
N ASP A 495 9.69 -45.48 -25.24
CA ASP A 495 8.36 -45.10 -24.76
C ASP A 495 8.44 -44.36 -23.40
N LYS A 496 9.29 -44.81 -22.47
CA LYS A 496 9.54 -44.10 -21.20
C LYS A 496 10.16 -42.72 -21.43
N GLU A 497 11.15 -42.61 -22.32
CA GLU A 497 11.81 -41.36 -22.70
C GLU A 497 10.82 -40.40 -23.40
N ASN A 498 9.96 -40.92 -24.30
CA ASN A 498 8.93 -40.13 -24.95
C ASN A 498 7.85 -39.64 -23.98
N ARG A 499 7.42 -40.49 -23.01
CA ARG A 499 6.49 -40.10 -21.94
C ARG A 499 7.09 -39.04 -21.01
N LEU A 500 8.38 -39.12 -20.70
CA LEU A 500 9.08 -38.09 -19.93
C LEU A 500 9.11 -36.77 -20.69
N LYS A 501 9.57 -36.78 -21.95
CA LYS A 501 9.60 -35.58 -22.81
C LYS A 501 8.22 -34.95 -22.97
N ARG A 502 7.17 -35.76 -23.11
CA ARG A 502 5.79 -35.28 -23.19
C ARG A 502 5.35 -34.59 -21.90
N ARG A 503 5.61 -35.18 -20.73
CA ARG A 503 5.31 -34.57 -19.43
C ARG A 503 6.09 -33.28 -19.19
N GLN A 504 7.38 -33.26 -19.56
CA GLN A 504 8.19 -32.05 -19.53
C GLN A 504 7.63 -30.96 -20.44
N ALA A 505 7.22 -31.30 -21.67
CA ALA A 505 6.59 -30.33 -22.59
C ALA A 505 5.24 -29.80 -22.07
N GLU A 506 4.41 -30.67 -21.49
CA GLU A 506 3.15 -30.29 -20.84
C GLU A 506 3.42 -29.34 -19.65
N ALA A 507 4.36 -29.68 -18.78
CA ALA A 507 4.80 -28.83 -17.66
C ALA A 507 5.30 -27.45 -18.12
N LYS A 508 6.20 -27.40 -19.12
CA LYS A 508 6.70 -26.13 -19.68
C LYS A 508 5.58 -25.26 -20.28
N SER A 509 4.58 -25.89 -20.90
CA SER A 509 3.41 -25.20 -21.44
C SER A 509 2.58 -24.55 -20.34
N ILE A 510 2.39 -25.24 -19.21
CA ILE A 510 1.69 -24.70 -18.03
C ILE A 510 2.47 -23.50 -17.47
N VAL A 511 3.79 -23.63 -17.26
CA VAL A 511 4.64 -22.54 -16.76
C VAL A 511 4.57 -21.31 -17.66
N ARG A 512 4.68 -21.49 -18.98
CA ARG A 512 4.60 -20.39 -19.95
C ARG A 512 3.28 -19.65 -19.87
N ARG A 513 2.16 -20.40 -19.87
CA ARG A 513 0.83 -19.82 -19.76
C ARG A 513 0.67 -19.03 -18.47
N GLN A 514 1.11 -19.59 -17.35
CA GLN A 514 1.05 -18.92 -16.05
C GLN A 514 1.84 -17.60 -16.06
N VAL A 515 3.08 -17.63 -16.56
CA VAL A 515 3.94 -16.44 -16.66
C VAL A 515 3.31 -15.38 -17.58
N ASP A 516 2.75 -15.78 -18.72
CA ASP A 516 2.08 -14.88 -19.66
C ASP A 516 0.82 -14.25 -19.04
N ASP A 517 0.00 -15.05 -18.35
CA ASP A 517 -1.22 -14.58 -17.68
C ASP A 517 -0.89 -13.59 -16.56
N VAL A 518 0.12 -13.88 -15.74
CA VAL A 518 0.60 -12.96 -14.69
C VAL A 518 1.16 -11.69 -15.30
N THR A 519 2.02 -11.79 -16.33
CA THR A 519 2.57 -10.61 -17.03
C THR A 519 1.45 -9.71 -17.54
N PHE A 520 0.40 -10.31 -18.11
CA PHE A 520 -0.74 -9.56 -18.66
C PHE A 520 -1.56 -8.88 -17.55
N GLN A 521 -1.94 -9.60 -16.51
CA GLN A 521 -2.80 -9.08 -15.43
C GLN A 521 -2.08 -8.05 -14.57
N VAL A 522 -0.89 -8.38 -14.08
CA VAL A 522 -0.08 -7.49 -13.24
C VAL A 522 0.36 -6.27 -14.04
N GLY A 523 0.84 -6.47 -15.28
CA GLY A 523 1.26 -5.35 -16.14
C GLY A 523 0.10 -4.39 -16.45
N LYS A 524 -1.15 -4.88 -16.55
CA LYS A 524 -2.32 -4.00 -16.63
C LYS A 524 -2.52 -3.21 -15.34
N GLN A 525 -2.56 -3.88 -14.19
CA GLN A 525 -2.80 -3.24 -12.89
C GLN A 525 -1.77 -2.15 -12.57
N LEU A 526 -0.48 -2.43 -12.78
CA LEU A 526 0.57 -1.45 -12.53
C LEU A 526 0.43 -0.22 -13.45
N ARG A 527 0.08 -0.42 -14.74
CA ARG A 527 -0.20 0.69 -15.67
C ARG A 527 -1.38 1.55 -15.24
N ASP A 528 -2.47 0.92 -14.82
CA ASP A 528 -3.67 1.65 -14.40
C ASP A 528 -3.40 2.44 -13.11
N ARG A 529 -2.63 1.88 -12.18
CA ARG A 529 -2.15 2.61 -10.99
C ARG A 529 -1.26 3.80 -11.33
N LEU A 530 -0.31 3.61 -12.24
CA LEU A 530 0.53 4.71 -12.73
C LEU A 530 -0.30 5.83 -13.38
N ARG A 531 -1.39 5.49 -14.08
CA ARG A 531 -2.33 6.48 -14.61
C ARG A 531 -3.09 7.24 -13.52
N VAL A 532 -3.48 6.57 -12.43
CA VAL A 532 -4.09 7.24 -11.26
C VAL A 532 -3.08 8.22 -10.66
N VAL A 533 -1.83 7.79 -10.46
CA VAL A 533 -0.75 8.66 -9.96
C VAL A 533 -0.51 9.84 -10.90
N GLN A 534 -0.45 9.61 -12.21
CA GLN A 534 -0.29 10.67 -13.21
C GLN A 534 -1.44 11.69 -13.15
N ARG A 535 -2.69 11.21 -13.05
CA ARG A 535 -3.86 12.07 -12.90
C ARG A 535 -3.76 12.91 -11.63
N ALA A 536 -3.48 12.28 -10.49
CA ALA A 536 -3.36 12.97 -9.20
C ALA A 536 -2.27 14.07 -9.23
N ILE A 537 -1.09 13.76 -9.75
CA ILE A 537 0.01 14.73 -9.86
C ILE A 537 -0.37 15.87 -10.82
N ARG A 538 -0.92 15.54 -12.00
CA ARG A 538 -1.32 16.54 -12.99
C ARG A 538 -2.37 17.48 -12.43
N ASP A 539 -3.43 16.92 -11.84
CA ASP A 539 -4.57 17.68 -11.33
C ASP A 539 -4.12 18.60 -10.20
N HIS A 540 -3.27 18.10 -9.29
CA HIS A 540 -2.67 18.89 -8.21
C HIS A 540 -1.91 20.12 -8.71
N PHE A 541 -0.92 19.94 -9.60
CA PHE A 541 -0.11 21.05 -10.08
C PHE A 541 -0.87 21.97 -11.04
N THR A 542 -1.86 21.44 -11.77
CA THR A 542 -2.75 22.27 -12.61
C THR A 542 -3.62 23.17 -11.75
N GLU A 543 -4.20 22.65 -10.66
CA GLU A 543 -5.05 23.42 -9.76
C GLU A 543 -4.27 24.58 -9.12
N ILE A 544 -3.04 24.34 -8.66
CA ILE A 544 -2.17 25.40 -8.09
C ILE A 544 -1.85 26.48 -9.14
N ALA A 545 -1.50 26.08 -10.37
CA ALA A 545 -1.20 27.03 -11.43
C ALA A 545 -2.41 27.90 -11.82
N GLU A 546 -3.60 27.30 -11.90
CA GLU A 546 -4.84 28.04 -12.17
C GLU A 546 -5.19 29.02 -11.04
N GLU A 547 -4.98 28.63 -9.79
CA GLU A 547 -5.28 29.45 -8.61
C GLU A 547 -4.47 30.77 -8.59
N HIS A 548 -3.16 30.69 -8.85
CA HIS A 548 -2.30 31.87 -8.91
C HIS A 548 -2.69 32.83 -10.04
N HIS A 549 -2.95 32.30 -11.24
CA HIS A 549 -3.34 33.11 -12.39
C HIS A 549 -4.71 33.78 -12.21
N ARG A 550 -5.70 33.05 -11.69
CA ARG A 550 -7.04 33.58 -11.45
C ARG A 550 -7.00 34.71 -10.42
N SER A 551 -6.20 34.58 -9.36
CA SER A 551 -6.06 35.61 -8.34
C SER A 551 -5.52 36.94 -8.87
N LEU A 552 -4.55 36.91 -9.79
CA LEU A 552 -4.02 38.13 -10.43
C LEU A 552 -5.04 38.77 -11.37
N THR A 553 -5.70 37.96 -12.20
CA THR A 553 -6.73 38.44 -13.14
C THR A 553 -7.90 39.10 -12.42
N ASP A 554 -8.39 38.48 -11.34
CA ASP A 554 -9.48 39.03 -10.54
C ASP A 554 -9.04 40.33 -9.86
N SER A 555 -7.81 40.41 -9.35
CA SER A 555 -7.29 41.64 -8.73
C SER A 555 -7.23 42.81 -9.71
N VAL A 556 -6.85 42.58 -10.98
CA VAL A 556 -6.90 43.60 -12.04
C VAL A 556 -8.35 44.03 -12.30
N LEU A 557 -9.27 43.09 -12.51
CA LEU A 557 -10.67 43.39 -12.81
C LEU A 557 -11.35 44.16 -11.67
N VAL A 558 -11.08 43.78 -10.42
CA VAL A 558 -11.61 44.44 -9.22
C VAL A 558 -11.04 45.86 -9.10
N ALA A 559 -9.74 46.05 -9.30
CA ALA A 559 -9.12 47.39 -9.29
C ALA A 559 -9.69 48.30 -10.41
N GLN A 560 -9.93 47.76 -11.62
CA GLN A 560 -10.56 48.49 -12.72
C GLN A 560 -12.00 48.91 -12.40
N ARG A 561 -12.80 48.03 -11.79
CA ARG A 561 -14.18 48.35 -11.37
C ARG A 561 -14.19 49.39 -10.25
N ALA A 562 -13.29 49.28 -9.28
CA ALA A 562 -13.17 50.25 -8.19
C ALA A 562 -12.89 51.67 -8.70
N ALA A 563 -12.10 51.81 -9.76
CA ALA A 563 -11.77 53.09 -10.38
C ALA A 563 -12.99 53.85 -10.94
N THR A 564 -14.11 53.16 -11.22
CA THR A 564 -15.32 53.74 -11.83
C THR A 564 -16.46 53.99 -10.82
N VAL A 565 -16.25 53.69 -9.53
CA VAL A 565 -17.27 53.84 -8.48
C VAL A 565 -17.46 55.31 -8.07
N PHE A 566 -18.72 55.75 -7.99
CA PHE A 566 -19.11 57.12 -7.60
C PHE A 566 -18.86 57.41 -6.10
N THR A 567 -18.58 58.68 -5.79
CA THR A 567 -18.12 59.15 -4.46
C THR A 567 -19.04 58.82 -3.29
N ALA A 568 -20.37 58.72 -3.50
CA ALA A 568 -21.33 58.43 -2.45
C ALA A 568 -21.29 56.97 -1.94
N GLU A 569 -20.94 56.01 -2.80
CA GLU A 569 -20.83 54.59 -2.43
C GLU A 569 -19.40 54.21 -1.98
N ARG A 570 -18.41 55.02 -2.38
CA ARG A 570 -16.99 54.84 -2.10
C ARG A 570 -16.68 54.74 -0.61
N GLU A 571 -17.17 55.66 0.23
CA GLU A 571 -16.88 55.64 1.67
C GLU A 571 -17.44 54.40 2.38
N GLN A 572 -18.66 53.98 2.00
CA GLN A 572 -19.29 52.80 2.57
C GLN A 572 -18.57 51.52 2.14
N ARG A 573 -18.11 51.45 0.88
CA ARG A 573 -17.33 50.32 0.36
C ARG A 573 -15.96 50.25 1.04
N ILE A 574 -15.25 51.37 1.22
CA ILE A 574 -13.98 51.42 1.95
C ILE A 574 -14.13 50.85 3.36
N LYS A 575 -15.16 51.26 4.11
CA LYS A 575 -15.42 50.71 5.46
C LYS A 575 -15.66 49.21 5.44
N THR A 576 -16.39 48.71 4.43
CA THR A 576 -16.68 47.28 4.26
C THR A 576 -15.40 46.49 3.95
N LEU A 577 -14.58 46.97 3.01
CA LEU A 577 -13.30 46.35 2.63
C LEU A 577 -12.31 46.33 3.79
N GLN A 578 -12.22 47.40 4.58
CA GLN A 578 -11.37 47.43 5.78
C GLN A 578 -11.81 46.38 6.81
N ALA A 579 -13.12 46.21 7.01
CA ALA A 579 -13.64 45.19 7.91
C ALA A 579 -13.38 43.77 7.40
N GLU A 580 -13.50 43.53 6.09
CA GLU A 580 -13.19 42.24 5.46
C GLU A 580 -11.69 41.92 5.52
N LEU A 581 -10.84 42.89 5.17
CA LEU A 581 -9.38 42.74 5.24
C LEU A 581 -8.91 42.45 6.67
N ALA A 582 -9.52 43.07 7.68
CA ALA A 582 -9.23 42.78 9.08
C ALA A 582 -9.57 41.32 9.47
N ARG A 583 -10.65 40.75 8.90
CA ARG A 583 -11.00 39.33 9.10
C ARG A 583 -10.01 38.40 8.40
N VAL A 584 -9.62 38.72 7.17
CA VAL A 584 -8.61 37.96 6.41
C VAL A 584 -7.26 37.97 7.13
N GLU A 585 -6.84 39.12 7.66
CA GLU A 585 -5.60 39.24 8.43
C GLU A 585 -5.66 38.50 9.78
N ALA A 586 -6.85 38.39 10.39
CA ALA A 586 -7.04 37.54 11.56
C ALA A 586 -6.93 36.05 11.21
N LEU A 587 -7.46 35.62 10.06
CA LEU A 587 -7.30 34.26 9.55
C LEU A 587 -5.82 33.95 9.26
N ARG A 588 -5.12 34.85 8.57
CA ARG A 588 -3.69 34.75 8.25
C ARG A 588 -2.85 34.50 9.50
N ARG A 589 -3.03 35.32 10.54
CA ARG A 589 -2.32 35.17 11.83
C ARG A 589 -2.64 33.86 12.54
N ARG A 590 -3.89 33.37 12.46
CA ARG A 590 -4.26 32.05 13.00
C ARG A 590 -3.60 30.92 12.23
N ALA A 591 -3.55 30.99 10.90
CA ALA A 591 -2.88 30.02 10.06
C ALA A 591 -1.36 29.97 10.33
N GLU A 592 -0.71 31.13 10.48
CA GLU A 592 0.71 31.21 10.88
C GLU A 592 0.97 30.58 12.25
N ALA A 593 0.10 30.84 13.23
CA ALA A 593 0.22 30.25 14.57
C ALA A 593 0.09 28.73 14.50
N LEU A 594 -0.87 28.22 13.73
CA LEU A 594 -1.07 26.78 13.51
C LEU A 594 0.17 26.12 12.87
N GLY A 595 0.78 26.78 11.87
CA GLY A 595 2.00 26.30 11.23
C GLY A 595 3.20 26.25 12.18
N LYS A 596 3.33 27.22 13.08
CA LYS A 596 4.39 27.25 14.12
C LYS A 596 4.20 26.15 15.16
N GLU A 597 2.96 25.89 15.59
CA GLU A 597 2.66 24.78 16.51
C GLU A 597 2.97 23.41 15.89
N ALA A 598 2.72 23.25 14.58
CA ALA A 598 2.99 22.00 13.86
C ALA A 598 4.49 21.71 13.68
N THR A 599 5.35 22.75 13.69
CA THR A 599 6.80 22.65 13.43
C THR A 599 7.66 22.62 14.70
N ALA A 600 7.07 22.86 15.88
CA ALA A 600 7.81 22.84 17.14
C ALA A 600 8.34 21.41 17.48
N PRO A 601 9.66 21.23 17.70
CA PRO A 601 10.20 19.94 18.12
C PRO A 601 9.71 19.59 19.53
N ARG A 602 9.47 18.30 19.78
CA ARG A 602 9.15 17.83 21.14
C ARG A 602 10.30 18.17 22.07
N SER A 603 10.02 18.84 23.20
CA SER A 603 10.88 18.75 24.37
C SER A 603 11.02 17.28 24.76
N GLY A 604 12.23 16.74 24.67
CA GLY A 604 12.53 15.31 24.62
C GLY A 604 12.06 14.49 25.83
N GLY A 605 11.52 13.30 25.55
CA GLY A 605 11.53 12.16 26.45
C GLY A 605 12.45 11.11 25.84
N ALA A 606 13.63 10.92 26.41
CA ALA A 606 14.55 9.87 26.00
C ALA A 606 13.88 8.49 26.15
N PRO A 607 14.14 7.52 25.26
CA PRO A 607 13.80 6.13 25.53
C PRO A 607 14.63 5.67 26.73
N ALA A 608 13.96 5.13 27.74
CA ALA A 608 14.63 4.51 28.87
C ALA A 608 15.37 3.24 28.40
N SER A 609 16.64 3.38 28.02
CA SER A 609 17.55 2.26 27.89
C SER A 609 17.92 1.77 29.30
N GLY A 610 17.19 0.76 29.78
CA GLY A 610 17.56 0.02 30.99
C GLY A 610 18.78 -0.85 30.73
N ALA A 611 19.98 -0.28 30.76
CA ALA A 611 21.23 -1.03 30.82
C ALA A 611 21.59 -1.28 32.30
N SER A 612 21.34 -2.49 32.80
CA SER A 612 21.92 -2.95 34.07
C SER A 612 23.39 -3.29 33.84
N ALA A 613 24.29 -2.34 34.11
CA ALA A 613 25.72 -2.62 34.22
C ALA A 613 25.96 -3.41 35.53
N GLY A 614 26.24 -4.71 35.39
CA GLY A 614 26.74 -5.55 36.46
C GLY A 614 28.13 -5.07 36.89
N ALA A 615 28.26 -4.70 38.16
CA ALA A 615 29.52 -4.40 38.80
C ALA A 615 30.37 -5.69 38.92
N ALA A 616 31.57 -5.68 38.34
CA ALA A 616 32.63 -6.63 38.66
C ALA A 616 33.51 -6.07 39.80
N PRO A 617 33.97 -6.87 40.77
CA PRO A 617 34.78 -6.37 41.87
C PRO A 617 36.25 -6.26 41.48
N ALA A 618 36.88 -5.21 41.99
CA ALA A 618 38.30 -4.90 41.83
C ALA A 618 39.18 -5.94 42.53
N ALA A 619 40.09 -6.56 41.77
CA ALA A 619 41.23 -7.29 42.32
C ALA A 619 42.39 -6.30 42.56
N GLY A 620 42.66 -6.00 43.82
CA GLY A 620 43.83 -5.24 44.25
C GLY A 620 45.07 -6.12 44.28
N ALA A 621 46.08 -5.74 43.51
CA ALA A 621 47.45 -6.22 43.67
C ALA A 621 48.20 -5.29 44.65
N GLY A 622 48.76 -5.88 45.71
CA GLY A 622 49.61 -5.21 46.70
C GLY A 622 50.62 -6.21 47.25
N ALA A 623 51.89 -6.03 46.88
CA ALA A 623 53.01 -6.95 46.97
C ALA A 623 53.73 -7.03 48.34
N VAL A 624 54.73 -7.95 48.39
CA VAL A 624 56.07 -7.89 49.07
C VAL A 624 56.27 -8.88 50.26
N VAL A 625 56.85 -10.09 50.04
CA VAL A 625 58.28 -10.57 50.25
C VAL A 625 58.57 -11.09 51.69
N PRO A 626 59.47 -12.07 51.94
CA PRO A 626 60.54 -12.64 51.10
C PRO A 626 60.41 -14.09 50.65
#